data_AF-A0A950SX03-F1
#
_entry.id   AF-A0A950SX03-F1
#
_cell.length_a   1.000
_cell.length_b   1.000
_cell.length_c   1.000
_cell.angle_alpha   90.00
_cell.angle_beta   90.00
_cell.angle_gamma   90.00
#
_symmetry.space_group_name_H-M   'P 1'
#
loop_
_entity.id
_entity.type
_entity.pdbx_description
1 polymer ?
#
loop_
_entity_poly.entity_id
_entity_poly.type
_entity_poly.pdbx_seq_one_letter_code
_entity_poly.pdbx_strand_id
1 'polypeptide(L)'
;MSNDQREVIAFLKDPSSYGPEVGRVDVVETHASLVFMAGEHVFKLKRAVKYPYLDFSTADLRRRACEAELALNRRTAPALYEEVRGLFREGDGAVGFEPSGEALDWVVVMQRFDQALLFDALVGAGG
;
A
#
# COMPACT_ATOMS: atom_id res chain seq x y z
N MET A 1 0.35 -14.75 -7.05
CA MET A 1 -0.47 -13.52 -6.93
C MET A 1 -1.87 -13.88 -7.38
N SER A 2 -2.88 -13.64 -6.54
CA SER A 2 -4.30 -13.79 -6.90
C SER A 2 -4.69 -12.79 -8.00
N ASN A 3 -5.83 -13.00 -8.64
CA ASN A 3 -6.34 -12.09 -9.67
C ASN A 3 -6.60 -10.69 -9.08
N ASP A 4 -7.17 -10.64 -7.87
CA ASP A 4 -7.51 -9.39 -7.18
C ASP A 4 -6.28 -8.50 -6.94
N GLN A 5 -5.15 -9.08 -6.52
CA GLN A 5 -3.96 -8.28 -6.27
C GLN A 5 -3.35 -7.73 -7.57
N ARG A 6 -3.53 -8.39 -8.72
CA ARG A 6 -3.08 -7.84 -10.00
C ARG A 6 -3.89 -6.59 -10.38
N GLU A 7 -5.20 -6.64 -10.21
CA GLU A 7 -6.10 -5.51 -10.46
C GLU A 7 -5.78 -4.34 -9.52
N VAL A 8 -5.56 -4.61 -8.23
CA VAL A 8 -5.11 -3.61 -7.25
C VAL A 8 -3.77 -2.97 -7.65
N ILE A 9 -2.80 -3.76 -8.10
CA ILE A 9 -1.51 -3.22 -8.55
C ILE A 9 -1.67 -2.39 -9.82
N ALA A 10 -2.53 -2.80 -10.76
CA ALA A 10 -2.79 -2.02 -11.96
C ALA A 10 -3.40 -0.66 -11.61
N PHE A 11 -4.40 -0.64 -10.73
CA PHE A 11 -4.99 0.59 -10.20
C PHE A 11 -3.96 1.47 -9.51
N LEU A 12 -3.15 0.92 -8.60
CA LEU A 12 -2.12 1.71 -7.90
C LEU A 12 -0.98 2.21 -8.82
N LYS A 13 -0.83 1.65 -10.03
CA LYS A 13 0.13 2.14 -11.03
C LYS A 13 -0.43 3.25 -11.91
N ASP A 14 -1.75 3.40 -11.96
CA ASP A 14 -2.41 4.39 -12.79
C ASP A 14 -2.40 5.76 -12.08
N PRO A 15 -1.78 6.80 -12.66
CA PRO A 15 -1.80 8.14 -12.07
C PRO A 15 -3.23 8.69 -11.88
N SER A 16 -4.18 8.30 -12.74
CA SER A 16 -5.57 8.77 -12.67
C SER A 16 -6.32 8.30 -11.42
N SER A 17 -5.82 7.27 -10.74
CA SER A 17 -6.37 6.76 -9.48
C SER A 17 -6.21 7.70 -8.29
N TYR A 18 -5.37 8.74 -8.41
CA TYR A 18 -4.99 9.60 -7.29
C TYR A 18 -5.47 11.04 -7.40
N GLY A 19 -6.00 11.45 -8.56
CA GLY A 19 -6.41 12.82 -8.83
C GLY A 19 -5.76 13.39 -10.10
N PRO A 20 -6.35 14.44 -10.71
CA PRO A 20 -5.90 15.01 -11.98
C PRO A 20 -4.49 15.63 -11.92
N GLU A 21 -3.99 15.97 -10.73
CA GLU A 21 -2.67 16.55 -10.50
C GLU A 21 -1.53 15.52 -10.53
N VAL A 22 -1.84 14.23 -10.37
CA VAL A 22 -0.83 13.17 -10.36
C VAL A 22 -0.54 12.75 -11.80
N GLY A 23 0.59 13.23 -12.34
CA GLY A 23 1.01 12.90 -13.71
C GLY A 23 1.81 11.59 -13.85
N ARG A 24 2.28 11.01 -12.74
CA ARG A 24 3.14 9.81 -12.74
C ARG A 24 3.12 9.11 -11.39
N VAL A 25 3.24 7.78 -11.44
CA VAL A 25 3.48 6.94 -10.26
C VAL A 25 4.85 6.28 -10.39
N ASP A 26 5.74 6.55 -9.45
CA ASP A 26 6.99 5.80 -9.30
C ASP A 26 6.76 4.54 -8.46
N VAL A 27 7.36 3.42 -8.83
CA VAL A 27 7.19 2.15 -8.12
C VAL A 27 8.54 1.62 -7.66
N VAL A 28 8.64 1.35 -6.35
CA VAL A 28 9.76 0.64 -5.75
C VAL A 28 9.28 -0.72 -5.27
N GLU A 29 10.04 -1.75 -5.62
CA GLU A 29 9.70 -3.13 -5.32
C GLU A 29 10.65 -3.68 -4.25
N THR A 30 10.09 -4.25 -3.18
CA THR A 30 10.85 -5.07 -2.22
C THR A 30 10.39 -6.53 -2.32
N HIS A 31 11.05 -7.41 -1.57
CA HIS A 31 10.71 -8.84 -1.53
C HIS A 31 9.27 -9.08 -1.02
N ALA A 32 8.78 -8.25 -0.09
CA ALA A 32 7.45 -8.42 0.53
C ALA A 32 6.47 -7.28 0.24
N SER A 33 6.86 -6.21 -0.45
CA SER A 33 5.99 -5.05 -0.69
C SER A 33 6.22 -4.37 -2.05
N LEU A 34 5.24 -3.59 -2.46
CA LEU A 34 5.27 -2.63 -3.55
C LEU A 34 4.98 -1.25 -2.96
N VAL A 35 5.79 -0.27 -3.32
CA VAL A 35 5.67 1.12 -2.84
C VAL A 35 5.40 2.01 -4.03
N PHE A 36 4.23 2.64 -4.06
CA PHE A 36 3.76 3.52 -5.13
C PHE A 36 3.87 4.96 -4.65
N MET A 37 4.64 5.80 -5.33
CA MET A 37 4.80 7.22 -5.01
C MET A 37 3.99 8.03 -6.03
N ALA A 38 2.92 8.66 -5.56
CA ALA A 38 1.94 9.38 -6.37
C ALA A 38 1.77 10.80 -5.80
N GLY A 39 2.36 11.79 -6.47
CA GLY A 39 2.42 13.17 -5.97
C GLY A 39 3.12 13.24 -4.61
N GLU A 40 2.42 13.82 -3.63
CA GLU A 40 2.86 14.00 -2.24
C GLU A 40 2.59 12.77 -1.36
N HIS A 41 1.97 11.70 -1.88
CA HIS A 41 1.61 10.53 -1.10
C HIS A 41 2.36 9.27 -1.56
N VAL A 42 2.53 8.35 -0.63
CA VAL A 42 3.12 7.03 -0.83
C VAL A 42 2.14 5.97 -0.35
N PHE A 43 1.89 4.98 -1.20
CA PHE A 43 1.00 3.86 -0.94
C PHE A 43 1.83 2.59 -0.89
N LYS A 44 1.88 1.93 0.27
CA LYS A 44 2.63 0.68 0.45
C LYS A 44 1.67 -0.50 0.48
N LEU A 45 1.76 -1.35 -0.54
CA LEU A 45 1.02 -2.60 -0.66
C LEU A 45 1.91 -3.77 -0.24
N LYS A 46 1.38 -4.67 0.60
CA LYS A 46 2.06 -5.94 0.90
C LYS A 46 1.78 -6.97 -0.19
N ARG A 47 2.80 -7.71 -0.65
CA ARG A 47 2.61 -8.74 -1.67
C ARG A 47 1.82 -9.92 -1.08
N ALA A 48 0.98 -10.55 -1.89
CA ALA A 48 0.25 -11.77 -1.54
C ALA A 48 1.20 -12.96 -1.59
N VAL A 49 2.03 -13.09 -0.56
CA VAL A 49 3.08 -14.11 -0.42
C VAL A 49 2.93 -14.84 0.91
N LYS A 50 3.45 -16.07 0.96
CA LYS A 50 3.57 -16.87 2.17
C LYS A 50 4.97 -17.46 2.23
N TYR A 51 5.73 -17.03 3.21
CA TYR A 51 7.06 -17.54 3.55
C TYR A 51 6.98 -18.28 4.89
N PRO A 52 7.99 -19.11 5.25
CA PRO A 52 7.99 -19.82 6.53
C PRO A 52 7.85 -18.94 7.77
N TYR A 53 8.25 -17.67 7.68
CA TYR A 53 8.27 -16.69 8.78
C TYR A 53 7.26 -15.54 8.57
N LEU A 54 6.53 -15.50 7.45
CA LEU A 54 5.69 -14.37 7.09
C LEU A 54 4.49 -14.83 6.26
N ASP A 55 3.27 -14.53 6.71
CA ASP A 55 2.06 -14.89 5.97
C ASP A 55 1.24 -13.65 5.61
N PHE A 56 1.27 -13.27 4.34
CA PHE A 56 0.45 -12.24 3.72
C PHE A 56 -0.47 -12.82 2.64
N SER A 57 -0.81 -14.10 2.74
CA SER A 57 -1.56 -14.80 1.68
C SER A 57 -2.98 -14.29 1.49
N THR A 58 -3.63 -13.76 2.52
CA THR A 58 -5.01 -13.24 2.46
C THR A 58 -5.08 -11.73 2.67
N ALA A 59 -6.14 -11.09 2.17
CA ALA A 59 -6.35 -9.66 2.34
C ALA A 59 -6.48 -9.26 3.82
N ASP A 60 -7.14 -10.06 4.67
CA ASP A 60 -7.24 -9.78 6.11
C ASP A 60 -5.87 -9.88 6.82
N LEU A 61 -5.01 -10.82 6.44
CA LEU A 61 -3.65 -10.89 6.97
C LEU A 61 -2.85 -9.64 6.59
N ARG A 62 -2.99 -9.16 5.35
CA ARG A 62 -2.35 -7.93 4.89
C ARG A 62 -2.91 -6.70 5.60
N ARG A 63 -4.23 -6.62 5.83
CA ARG A 63 -4.87 -5.57 6.64
C ARG A 63 -4.23 -5.45 8.02
N ARG A 64 -4.20 -6.56 8.77
CA ARG A 64 -3.62 -6.61 10.12
C ARG A 64 -2.15 -6.20 10.12
N ALA A 65 -1.40 -6.62 9.09
CA ALA A 65 0.00 -6.24 8.95
C ALA A 65 0.17 -4.74 8.66
N CYS A 66 -0.69 -4.15 7.82
CA CYS A 66 -0.71 -2.71 7.57
C CYS A 66 -1.09 -1.92 8.84
N GLU A 67 -2.07 -2.38 9.62
CA GLU A 67 -2.47 -1.77 10.88
C GLU A 67 -1.35 -1.81 11.92
N ALA A 68 -0.67 -2.96 12.04
CA ALA A 68 0.49 -3.10 12.92
C ALA A 68 1.66 -2.19 12.49
N GLU A 69 1.94 -2.10 11.18
CA GLU A 69 2.95 -1.19 10.65
C GLU A 69 2.62 0.27 10.94
N LEU A 70 1.37 0.69 10.68
CA LEU A 70 0.92 2.05 10.96
C LEU A 70 1.06 2.38 12.45
N ALA A 71 0.58 1.49 13.33
CA ALA A 71 0.64 1.68 14.77
C ALA A 71 2.09 1.76 15.29
N LEU A 72 2.98 0.91 14.76
CA LEU A 72 4.39 0.91 15.14
C LEU A 72 5.09 2.19 14.69
N ASN A 73 4.96 2.55 13.41
CA ASN A 73 5.74 3.62 12.82
C ASN A 73 5.21 5.01 13.20
N ARG A 74 3.92 5.16 13.53
CA ARG A 74 3.40 6.41 14.10
C ARG A 74 4.04 6.78 15.44
N ARG A 75 4.63 5.82 16.16
CA ARG A 75 5.36 6.12 17.42
C ARG A 75 6.62 6.95 17.17
N THR A 76 7.25 6.78 16.01
CA THR A 76 8.51 7.44 15.64
C THR A 76 8.32 8.54 14.61
N ALA A 77 7.31 8.42 13.73
CA ALA A 77 7.04 9.35 12.64
C ALA A 77 5.52 9.58 12.44
N PRO A 78 4.81 10.14 13.43
CA PRO A 78 3.35 10.29 13.38
C PRO A 78 2.84 11.17 12.24
N ALA A 79 3.63 12.17 11.81
CA ALA A 79 3.27 13.06 10.71
C ALA A 79 3.47 12.43 9.32
N LEU A 80 4.25 11.34 9.21
CA LEU A 80 4.50 10.65 7.95
C LEU A 80 3.50 9.54 7.67
N TYR A 81 2.97 8.89 8.71
CA TYR A 81 2.11 7.70 8.59
C TYR A 81 0.64 8.07 8.78
N GLU A 82 -0.10 8.17 7.68
CA GLU A 82 -1.43 8.78 7.65
C GLU A 82 -2.56 7.81 7.95
N GLU A 83 -2.63 6.65 7.31
CA GLU A 83 -3.72 5.70 7.51
C GLU A 83 -3.45 4.32 6.89
N VAL A 84 -4.34 3.38 7.19
CA VAL A 84 -4.51 2.14 6.42
C VAL A 84 -5.76 2.32 5.56
N ARG A 85 -5.60 2.24 4.24
CA ARG A 85 -6.68 2.43 3.28
C ARG A 85 -6.99 1.14 2.53
N GLY A 86 -8.27 0.82 2.42
CA GLY A 86 -8.76 -0.34 1.69
C GLY A 86 -8.90 -0.04 0.20
N LEU A 87 -8.75 -1.07 -0.63
CA LEU A 87 -9.13 -1.06 -2.03
C LEU A 87 -10.30 -1.99 -2.26
N PHE A 88 -11.30 -1.55 -2.99
CA PHE A 88 -12.58 -2.23 -3.15
C PHE A 88 -12.93 -2.39 -4.61
N ARG A 89 -13.83 -3.34 -4.90
CA ARG A 89 -14.50 -3.41 -6.19
C ARG A 89 -15.72 -2.49 -6.16
N GLU A 90 -15.69 -1.46 -6.99
CA GLU A 90 -16.77 -0.48 -7.11
C GLU A 90 -17.92 -1.03 -7.98
N GLY A 91 -19.04 -0.30 -8.02
CA GLY A 91 -20.26 -0.77 -8.66
C GLY A 91 -20.16 -1.02 -10.17
N ASP A 92 -19.19 -0.40 -10.84
CA ASP A 92 -18.85 -0.60 -12.25
C ASP A 92 -17.83 -1.73 -12.48
N GLY A 93 -17.39 -2.39 -11.41
CA GLY A 93 -16.39 -3.47 -11.43
C GLY A 93 -14.95 -2.99 -11.38
N ALA A 94 -14.69 -1.68 -11.43
CA ALA A 94 -13.36 -1.11 -11.30
C ALA A 94 -12.84 -1.26 -9.86
N VAL A 95 -11.51 -1.20 -9.71
CA VAL A 95 -10.90 -1.06 -8.40
C VAL A 95 -10.90 0.41 -8.04
N GLY A 96 -11.22 0.71 -6.79
CA GLY A 96 -11.10 2.06 -6.27
C GLY A 96 -10.93 2.10 -4.76
N PHE A 97 -10.91 3.31 -4.24
CA PHE A 97 -10.71 3.55 -2.81
C PHE A 97 -12.01 3.72 -2.04
N GLU A 98 -13.15 3.82 -2.73
CA GLU A 98 -14.43 4.01 -2.07
C GLU A 98 -14.87 2.70 -1.38
N PRO A 99 -15.20 2.74 -0.08
CA PRO A 99 -15.63 1.56 0.65
C PRO A 99 -16.85 0.89 0.01
N SER A 100 -16.67 -0.33 -0.49
CA SER A 100 -17.70 -1.12 -1.15
C SER A 100 -17.52 -2.61 -0.86
N GLY A 101 -18.36 -3.16 0.03
CA GLY A 101 -18.33 -4.57 0.38
C GLY A 101 -17.01 -5.03 1.01
N GLU A 102 -16.49 -6.18 0.55
CA GLU A 102 -15.22 -6.74 1.01
C GLU A 102 -14.04 -6.09 0.27
N ALA A 103 -13.03 -5.65 1.02
CA ALA A 103 -11.80 -5.10 0.45
C ALA A 103 -11.01 -6.18 -0.30
N LEU A 104 -10.58 -5.84 -1.51
CA LEU A 104 -9.68 -6.64 -2.34
C LEU A 104 -8.27 -6.68 -1.75
N ASP A 105 -7.78 -5.55 -1.23
CA ASP A 105 -6.50 -5.44 -0.54
C ASP A 105 -6.40 -4.16 0.30
N TRP A 106 -5.25 -3.96 0.96
CA TRP A 106 -5.02 -2.85 1.87
C TRP A 106 -3.63 -2.24 1.66
N VAL A 107 -3.53 -0.92 1.80
CA VAL A 107 -2.28 -0.17 1.72
C VAL A 107 -2.06 0.68 2.97
N VAL A 108 -0.80 0.89 3.35
CA VAL A 108 -0.42 1.96 4.27
C VAL A 108 -0.20 3.22 3.44
N VAL A 109 -0.87 4.31 3.81
CA VAL A 109 -0.73 5.63 3.18
C VAL A 109 0.22 6.48 4.03
N MET A 110 1.16 7.14 3.36
CA MET A 110 2.18 7.96 3.99
C MET A 110 2.42 9.24 3.19
N GLN A 111 2.87 10.31 3.86
CA GLN A 111 3.41 11.48 3.18
C GLN A 111 4.73 11.10 2.51
N ARG A 112 4.96 11.64 1.32
CA ARG A 112 6.25 11.53 0.63
C ARG A 112 7.29 12.32 1.42
N PHE A 113 8.38 11.66 1.78
CA PHE A 113 9.54 12.28 2.39
C PHE A 113 10.79 11.90 1.61
N ASP A 114 11.88 12.63 1.86
CA ASP A 114 13.11 12.54 1.06
C ASP A 114 13.56 11.09 0.86
N GLN A 115 13.84 10.73 -0.40
CA GLN A 115 13.99 9.33 -0.83
C GLN A 115 15.08 8.57 -0.05
N ALA A 116 16.12 9.27 0.38
CA ALA A 116 17.20 8.70 1.18
C ALA A 116 16.70 8.15 2.53
N LEU A 117 15.74 8.83 3.17
CA LEU A 117 15.18 8.42 4.45
C LEU A 117 14.05 7.38 4.25
N LEU A 118 13.36 7.39 3.09
CA LEU A 118 12.37 6.38 2.72
C LEU A 118 13.02 4.99 2.66
N PHE A 119 14.21 4.88 2.09
CA PHE A 119 14.97 3.63 2.08
C PHE A 119 15.36 3.18 3.49
N ASP A 120 15.83 4.08 4.37
CA ASP A 120 16.15 3.72 5.77
C ASP A 120 14.91 3.25 6.54
N ALA A 121 13.75 3.91 6.37
CA ALA A 121 12.50 3.49 6.98
C ALA A 121 12.00 2.15 6.41
N LEU A 122 12.18 1.90 5.12
CA LEU A 122 11.81 0.64 4.47
C LEU A 122 12.73 -0.52 4.88
N VAL A 123 14.02 -0.25 5.11
CA VAL A 123 15.00 -1.23 5.59
C VAL A 123 14.78 -1.56 7.07
N GLY A 124 14.39 -0.58 7.89
CA GLY A 124 14.06 -0.79 9.31
C GLY A 124 12.74 -1.54 9.57
N ALA A 125 11.77 -1.44 8.65
CA ALA A 125 10.44 -2.06 8.76
C ALA A 125 10.30 -3.41 8.01
N GLY A 126 11.43 -3.98 7.54
CA GLY A 126 11.47 -5.18 6.67
C GLY A 126 12.02 -6.45 7.32
N GLY A 127 12.08 -6.53 8.65
CA GLY A 127 12.56 -7.71 9.40
C GLY A 127 11.45 -8.66 9.83
#